data_AF-A0A7J6S8H0-F1
#
_entry.id   AF-A0A7J6S8H0-F1
#
_cell.length_a   1.000
_cell.length_b   1.000
_cell.length_c   1.000
_cell.angle_alpha   90.00
_cell.angle_beta   90.00
_cell.angle_gamma   90.00
#
_symmetry.space_group_name_H-M   'P 1'
#
loop_
_entity.id
_entity.type
_entity.pdbx_description
1 polymer ?
#
loop_
_entity_poly.entity_id
_entity_poly.type
_entity_poly.pdbx_seq_one_letter_code
_entity_poly.pdbx_strand_id
1 'polypeptide(L)'
;MLHLPPWSRMPLVLNVLEPGIASAVETKVAEFRTARGEAAWGSCFRIEHLPIEVLHRTHVAGSAQALVDEADSRNHACCICMQAFTPGITKRAVCLSCRNSSHITCIASVGCCDSTGSPPLDAEDRLIPDFIKCPVCDDVSKWGDLLRTVGVYQKQPEMLGSSDEDENELDENEIEDSPVDVS
;
A
#
# COMPACT_ATOMS: atom_id res chain seq x y z
N MET A 1 12.16 -23.81 3.62
CA MET A 1 11.99 -23.19 2.29
C MET A 1 11.62 -21.71 2.40
N LEU A 2 10.47 -21.34 2.98
CA LEU A 2 10.02 -19.93 3.03
C LEU A 2 10.97 -18.97 3.79
N HIS A 3 11.82 -19.50 4.67
CA HIS A 3 12.83 -18.72 5.42
C HIS A 3 14.12 -18.46 4.64
N LEU A 4 14.29 -19.05 3.46
CA LEU A 4 15.48 -18.87 2.63
C LEU A 4 15.24 -17.79 1.58
N PRO A 5 16.26 -17.01 1.19
CA PRO A 5 16.19 -16.19 -0.01
C PRO A 5 15.86 -17.04 -1.26
N PRO A 6 15.10 -16.50 -2.23
CA PRO A 6 14.52 -15.15 -2.24
C PRO A 6 13.21 -15.05 -1.45
N TRP A 7 12.62 -16.17 -1.01
CA TRP A 7 11.29 -16.25 -0.40
C TRP A 7 11.14 -15.40 0.86
N SER A 8 12.18 -15.34 1.68
CA SER A 8 12.20 -14.56 2.92
C SER A 8 12.03 -13.05 2.74
N ARG A 9 12.18 -12.56 1.50
CA ARG A 9 12.05 -11.14 1.12
C ARG A 9 10.66 -10.79 0.59
N MET A 10 9.87 -11.80 0.26
CA MET A 10 8.53 -11.63 -0.31
C MET A 10 7.49 -11.54 0.82
N PRO A 11 6.39 -10.77 0.65
CA PRO A 11 5.30 -10.72 1.62
C PRO A 11 4.43 -11.98 1.59
N LEU A 12 5.01 -13.12 1.94
CA LEU A 12 4.35 -14.40 1.85
C LEU A 12 3.37 -14.60 3.01
N VAL A 13 2.23 -15.21 2.66
CA VAL A 13 1.22 -15.66 3.62
C VAL A 13 1.04 -17.15 3.42
N LEU A 14 1.25 -17.91 4.49
CA LEU A 14 0.90 -19.32 4.57
C LEU A 14 -0.51 -19.44 5.13
N ASN A 15 -1.50 -19.65 4.26
CA ASN A 15 -2.87 -19.87 4.71
C ASN A 15 -3.13 -21.36 4.95
N VAL A 16 -3.54 -21.74 6.16
CA VAL A 16 -3.87 -23.12 6.52
C VAL A 16 -5.39 -23.29 6.50
N LEU A 17 -5.88 -24.14 5.61
CA LEU A 17 -7.32 -24.33 5.39
C LEU A 17 -7.98 -25.26 6.39
N GLU A 18 -7.22 -26.22 6.95
CA GLU A 18 -7.75 -27.18 7.91
C GLU A 18 -7.52 -26.70 9.36
N PRO A 19 -8.59 -26.42 10.13
CA PRO A 19 -8.46 -25.89 11.49
C PRO A 19 -7.71 -26.84 12.45
N GLY A 20 -7.83 -28.17 12.23
CA GLY A 20 -7.11 -29.16 13.03
C GLY A 20 -5.59 -29.16 12.78
N ILE A 21 -5.15 -28.68 11.62
CA ILE A 21 -3.74 -28.58 11.23
C ILE A 21 -3.15 -27.22 11.62
N ALA A 22 -3.97 -26.17 11.61
CA ALA A 22 -3.59 -24.79 11.95
C ALA A 22 -2.72 -24.69 13.21
N SER A 23 -3.20 -25.24 14.33
CA SER A 23 -2.50 -25.19 15.61
C SER A 23 -1.17 -25.96 15.60
N ALA A 24 -1.12 -27.11 14.91
CA ALA A 24 0.10 -27.89 14.77
C ALA A 24 1.16 -27.15 13.93
N VAL A 25 0.73 -26.49 12.84
CA VAL A 25 1.60 -25.68 11.98
C VAL A 25 2.14 -24.48 12.74
N GLU A 26 1.29 -23.74 13.46
CA GLU A 26 1.72 -22.61 14.28
C GLU A 26 2.76 -23.01 15.32
N THR A 27 2.51 -24.12 16.02
CA THR A 27 3.45 -24.65 17.02
C THR A 27 4.80 -24.98 16.39
N LYS A 28 4.78 -25.71 15.26
CA LYS A 28 6.02 -26.08 14.55
C LYS A 28 6.77 -24.87 13.99
N VAL A 29 6.06 -23.85 13.53
CA VAL A 29 6.67 -22.61 13.05
C VAL A 29 7.25 -21.80 14.21
N ALA A 30 6.57 -21.75 15.36
CA ALA A 30 7.09 -21.10 16.56
C ALA A 30 8.37 -21.79 17.07
N GLU A 31 8.39 -23.12 17.13
CA GLU A 31 9.59 -23.91 17.45
C GLU A 31 10.73 -23.61 16.47
N PHE A 32 10.45 -23.62 15.16
CA PHE A 32 11.43 -23.32 14.12
C PHE A 32 12.01 -21.91 14.25
N ARG A 33 11.17 -20.90 14.52
CA ARG A 33 11.62 -19.50 14.72
C ARG A 33 12.46 -19.36 15.98
N THR A 34 12.05 -20.01 17.07
CA THR A 34 12.76 -19.99 18.34
C THR A 34 14.14 -20.60 18.20
N ALA A 35 14.26 -21.74 17.52
CA ALA A 35 15.54 -22.40 17.25
C ALA A 35 16.51 -21.54 16.42
N ARG A 36 16.01 -20.52 15.71
CA ARG A 36 16.79 -19.58 14.91
C ARG A 36 17.01 -18.23 15.58
N GLY A 37 16.44 -18.00 16.75
CA GLY A 37 16.46 -16.69 17.40
C GLY A 37 15.70 -15.60 16.63
N GLU A 38 14.75 -15.99 15.76
CA GLU A 38 13.92 -15.03 15.03
C GLU A 38 12.83 -14.47 15.96
N ALA A 39 12.86 -13.15 16.21
CA ALA A 39 11.76 -12.47 16.88
C ALA A 39 10.47 -12.55 16.04
N ALA A 40 9.30 -12.63 16.68
CA ALA A 40 8.01 -12.77 16.00
C ALA A 40 7.76 -11.68 14.94
N TRP A 41 8.23 -10.45 15.19
CA TRP A 41 8.10 -9.29 14.29
C TRP A 41 9.06 -9.35 13.08
N GLY A 42 10.07 -10.24 13.12
CA GLY A 42 11.01 -10.50 12.04
C GLY A 42 10.63 -11.69 11.14
N SER A 43 9.43 -12.26 11.27
CA SER A 43 9.10 -13.51 10.58
C SER A 43 8.99 -13.38 9.05
N CYS A 44 9.65 -14.28 8.32
CA CYS A 44 9.72 -14.29 6.85
C CYS A 44 8.38 -14.50 6.11
N PHE A 45 7.34 -14.91 6.82
CA PHE A 45 5.99 -15.10 6.29
C PHE A 45 4.97 -15.06 7.42
N ARG A 46 3.74 -14.67 7.11
CA ARG A 46 2.60 -14.71 8.06
C ARG A 46 1.85 -16.02 7.95
N ILE A 47 1.20 -16.44 9.01
CA ILE A 47 0.27 -17.57 9.00
C ILE A 47 -1.13 -16.99 9.14
N GLU A 48 -2.03 -17.41 8.26
CA GLU A 48 -3.44 -17.05 8.32
C GLU A 48 -4.30 -18.32 8.29
N HIS A 49 -5.50 -18.24 8.84
CA HIS A 49 -6.48 -19.34 8.87
C HIS A 49 -7.79 -18.83 8.29
N LEU A 50 -7.73 -18.37 7.06
CA LEU A 50 -8.90 -17.89 6.35
C LEU A 50 -9.57 -19.07 5.63
N PRO A 51 -10.89 -19.26 5.81
CA PRO A 51 -11.67 -20.16 4.95
C PRO A 51 -11.48 -19.80 3.48
N ILE A 52 -11.59 -20.80 2.59
CA ILE A 52 -11.36 -20.59 1.15
C ILE A 52 -12.29 -19.53 0.55
N GLU A 53 -13.53 -19.43 1.05
CA GLU A 53 -14.52 -18.45 0.63
C GLU A 53 -14.17 -17.02 1.08
N VAL A 54 -13.39 -16.91 2.16
CA VAL A 54 -12.87 -15.64 2.66
C VAL A 54 -11.63 -15.25 1.87
N LEU A 55 -10.72 -16.19 1.61
CA LEU A 55 -9.54 -15.95 0.75
C LEU A 55 -9.94 -15.40 -0.62
N HIS A 56 -10.94 -16.01 -1.26
CA HIS A 56 -11.45 -15.52 -2.55
C HIS A 56 -11.95 -14.07 -2.48
N ARG A 57 -12.44 -13.61 -1.33
CA ARG A 57 -12.91 -12.24 -1.13
C ARG A 57 -11.81 -11.28 -0.69
N THR A 58 -10.91 -11.67 0.22
CA THR A 58 -9.81 -10.83 0.71
C THR A 58 -8.69 -10.65 -0.33
N HIS A 59 -8.49 -11.60 -1.25
CA HIS A 59 -7.59 -11.37 -2.39
C HIS A 59 -8.10 -10.26 -3.33
N VAL A 60 -9.42 -10.02 -3.32
CA VAL A 60 -10.09 -9.02 -4.17
C VAL A 60 -10.29 -7.69 -3.42
N ALA A 61 -10.51 -7.74 -2.10
CA ALA A 61 -10.67 -6.57 -1.24
C ALA A 61 -9.34 -6.23 -0.53
N GLY A 62 -8.49 -5.45 -1.20
CA GLY A 62 -7.18 -5.06 -0.70
C GLY A 62 -7.23 -4.34 0.66
N SER A 63 -6.79 -5.01 1.73
CA SER A 63 -6.70 -4.43 3.09
C SER A 63 -5.76 -3.23 3.19
N ALA A 64 -4.98 -2.97 2.14
CA ALA A 64 -4.07 -1.85 2.05
C ALA A 64 -4.67 -0.61 1.37
N GLN A 65 -5.76 -0.76 0.62
CA GLN A 65 -6.37 0.37 -0.08
C GLN A 65 -6.88 1.42 0.91
N ALA A 66 -7.50 1.01 2.02
CA ALA A 66 -7.94 1.94 3.06
C ALA A 66 -6.80 2.75 3.69
N LEU A 67 -5.61 2.14 3.84
CA LEU A 67 -4.42 2.84 4.35
C LEU A 67 -3.87 3.84 3.34
N VAL A 68 -3.95 3.48 2.06
CA VAL A 68 -3.65 4.38 0.94
C VAL A 68 -4.67 5.52 0.96
N ASP A 69 -5.97 5.26 0.90
CA ASP A 69 -7.01 6.30 0.89
C ASP A 69 -6.89 7.29 2.07
N GLU A 70 -6.64 6.80 3.29
CA GLU A 70 -6.37 7.68 4.44
C GLU A 70 -5.14 8.57 4.20
N ALA A 71 -4.04 7.99 3.71
CA ALA A 71 -2.84 8.75 3.39
C ALA A 71 -3.04 9.70 2.21
N ASP A 72 -3.92 9.40 1.24
CA ASP A 72 -4.30 10.31 0.13
C ASP A 72 -4.95 11.58 0.67
N SER A 73 -5.76 11.46 1.72
CA SER A 73 -6.44 12.60 2.33
C SER A 73 -5.52 13.55 3.13
N ARG A 74 -4.31 13.09 3.50
CA ARG A 74 -3.40 13.84 4.40
C ARG A 74 -2.08 14.26 3.77
N ASN A 75 -1.54 13.45 2.88
CA ASN A 75 -0.15 13.58 2.43
C ASN A 75 -0.06 13.64 0.90
N HIS A 76 0.11 14.86 0.38
CA HIS A 76 0.20 15.11 -1.07
C HIS A 76 1.64 15.18 -1.60
N ALA A 77 2.64 14.98 -0.74
CA ALA A 77 4.05 15.01 -1.11
C ALA A 77 4.85 13.90 -0.43
N CYS A 78 5.95 13.50 -1.05
CA CYS A 78 6.87 12.50 -0.53
C CYS A 78 7.65 13.04 0.68
N CYS A 79 7.61 12.33 1.81
CA CYS A 79 8.34 12.71 3.02
C CYS A 79 9.89 12.64 2.93
N ILE A 80 10.44 12.26 1.76
CA ILE A 80 11.89 12.12 1.53
C ILE A 80 12.38 13.20 0.59
N CYS A 81 11.88 13.21 -0.66
CA CYS A 81 12.30 14.20 -1.66
C CYS A 81 11.47 15.48 -1.64
N MET A 82 10.42 15.55 -0.81
CA MET A 82 9.50 16.69 -0.68
C MET A 82 8.75 17.07 -1.97
N GLN A 83 8.86 16.27 -3.03
CA GLN A 83 8.12 16.48 -4.27
C GLN A 83 6.68 15.97 -4.13
N ALA A 84 5.76 16.71 -4.76
CA ALA A 84 4.35 16.35 -4.81
C ALA A 84 4.12 15.03 -5.56
N PHE A 85 3.13 14.26 -5.13
CA PHE A 85 2.69 13.08 -5.85
C PHE A 85 1.86 13.47 -7.06
N THR A 86 2.19 12.91 -8.23
CA THR A 86 1.38 13.09 -9.44
C THR A 86 0.23 12.08 -9.47
N PRO A 87 -1.04 12.54 -9.54
CA PRO A 87 -2.21 11.67 -9.63
C PRO A 87 -2.13 10.68 -10.79
N GLY A 88 -2.53 9.43 -10.55
CA GLY A 88 -2.59 8.37 -11.57
C GLY A 88 -1.23 7.83 -12.03
N ILE A 89 -0.13 8.49 -11.70
CA ILE A 89 1.23 8.13 -12.15
C ILE A 89 2.06 7.58 -11.01
N THR A 90 1.93 8.17 -9.83
CA THR A 90 2.90 7.95 -8.76
C THR A 90 2.57 6.73 -7.92
N LYS A 91 3.49 5.76 -7.87
CA LYS A 91 3.46 4.66 -6.91
C LYS A 91 4.05 5.12 -5.58
N ARG A 92 3.22 5.13 -4.54
CA ARG A 92 3.63 5.54 -3.21
C ARG A 92 3.52 4.40 -2.22
N ALA A 93 4.42 4.39 -1.25
CA ALA A 93 4.39 3.50 -0.10
C ALA A 93 3.98 4.30 1.14
N VAL A 94 3.12 3.70 1.96
CA VAL A 94 2.60 4.30 3.20
C VAL A 94 3.18 3.57 4.40
N CYS A 95 3.76 4.32 5.34
CA CYS A 95 4.23 3.76 6.61
C CYS A 95 3.07 3.18 7.41
N LEU A 96 3.23 1.94 7.89
CA LEU A 96 2.19 1.24 8.67
C LEU A 96 1.97 1.83 10.07
N SER A 97 2.95 2.59 10.59
CA SER A 97 2.88 3.19 11.92
C SER A 97 2.43 4.64 11.89
N CYS A 98 3.15 5.53 11.19
CA CYS A 98 2.85 6.97 11.19
C CYS A 98 2.03 7.46 9.99
N ARG A 99 1.66 6.58 9.04
CA ARG A 99 0.88 6.91 7.83
C ARG A 99 1.53 7.93 6.88
N ASN A 100 2.80 8.31 7.10
CA ASN A 100 3.53 9.14 6.14
C ASN A 100 3.75 8.41 4.82
N SER A 101 3.71 9.18 3.74
CA SER A 101 3.81 8.68 2.37
C SER A 101 5.15 9.01 1.73
N SER A 102 5.66 8.09 0.93
CA SER A 102 6.91 8.26 0.17
C SER A 102 6.77 7.66 -1.21
N HIS A 103 7.58 8.13 -2.17
CA HIS A 103 7.79 7.36 -3.40
C HIS A 103 8.39 6.01 -3.05
N ILE A 104 7.89 4.94 -3.67
CA ILE A 104 8.44 3.59 -3.45
C ILE A 104 9.95 3.53 -3.72
N THR A 105 10.43 4.28 -4.73
CA THR A 105 11.85 4.37 -5.08
C THR A 105 12.65 5.19 -4.07
N CYS A 106 12.11 6.29 -3.56
CA CYS A 106 12.79 7.09 -2.53
C CYS A 106 13.01 6.27 -1.27
N ILE A 107 11.97 5.61 -0.75
CA ILE A 107 12.09 4.83 0.48
C ILE A 107 12.97 3.60 0.30
N ALA A 108 12.95 2.95 -0.87
CA ALA A 108 13.89 1.88 -1.19
C ALA A 108 15.34 2.36 -1.26
N SER A 109 15.58 3.63 -1.56
CA SER A 109 16.95 4.17 -1.68
C SER A 109 17.53 4.60 -0.34
N VAL A 110 16.72 5.21 0.54
CA VAL A 110 17.21 5.81 1.79
C VAL A 110 16.81 5.05 3.05
N GLY A 111 15.76 4.23 2.97
CA GLY A 111 15.18 3.55 4.12
C GLY A 111 15.78 2.18 4.41
N CYS A 112 16.64 1.64 3.55
CA CYS A 112 17.24 0.32 3.73
C CYS A 112 17.94 0.17 5.07
N CYS A 113 17.56 -0.87 5.82
CA CYS A 113 18.16 -1.18 7.11
C CYS A 113 18.17 -2.69 7.36
N ASP A 114 18.85 -3.10 8.44
CA ASP A 114 18.68 -4.41 9.05
C ASP A 114 17.47 -4.44 10.01
N SER A 115 17.26 -5.57 10.69
CA SER A 115 16.14 -5.74 11.63
C SER A 115 16.24 -4.86 12.88
N THR A 116 17.37 -4.20 13.13
CA THR A 116 17.57 -3.26 14.25
C THR A 116 17.39 -1.81 13.83
N GLY A 117 17.19 -1.55 12.54
CA GLY A 117 17.14 -0.20 11.99
C GLY A 117 18.51 0.40 11.69
N SER A 118 19.57 -0.41 11.73
CA SER A 118 20.93 0.00 11.39
C SER A 118 21.18 -0.14 9.88
N PRO A 119 22.11 0.62 9.28
CA PRO A 119 22.49 0.44 7.88
C PRO A 119 22.92 -1.01 7.60
N PRO A 120 22.49 -1.64 6.49
CA PRO A 120 22.90 -3.00 6.18
C PRO A 120 24.39 -3.04 5.84
N LEU A 121 25.11 -4.04 6.35
CA LEU A 121 26.54 -4.23 6.07
C LEU A 121 26.84 -4.58 4.60
N ASP A 122 25.83 -5.05 3.86
CA ASP A 122 25.92 -5.55 2.48
C ASP A 122 24.87 -4.89 1.56
N ALA A 123 24.53 -3.62 1.82
CA ALA A 123 23.49 -2.89 1.10
C ALA A 123 23.76 -2.77 -0.42
N GLU A 124 25.02 -2.64 -0.83
CA GLU A 124 25.42 -2.38 -2.22
C GLU A 124 25.11 -3.55 -3.18
N ASP A 125 25.01 -4.78 -2.68
CA ASP A 125 24.76 -5.98 -3.50
C ASP A 125 23.28 -6.39 -3.58
N ARG A 126 22.38 -5.62 -2.94
CA ARG A 126 20.98 -6.02 -2.73
C ARG A 126 19.99 -5.19 -3.53
N LEU A 127 19.39 -5.82 -4.55
CA LEU A 127 18.29 -5.23 -5.34
C LEU A 127 16.96 -5.11 -4.58
N ILE A 128 16.74 -5.96 -3.57
CA ILE A 128 15.51 -6.02 -2.78
C ILE A 128 15.87 -5.85 -1.31
N PRO A 129 15.42 -4.78 -0.63
CA PRO A 129 15.64 -4.60 0.80
C PRO A 129 14.92 -5.70 1.60
N ASP A 130 15.50 -6.11 2.73
CA ASP A 130 14.80 -7.00 3.68
C ASP A 130 13.89 -6.17 4.58
N PHE A 131 14.42 -5.04 5.10
CA PHE A 131 13.75 -4.11 5.99
C PHE A 131 13.91 -2.67 5.50
N ILE A 132 12.93 -1.86 5.87
CA ILE A 132 12.92 -0.42 5.67
C ILE A 132 12.64 0.25 7.01
N LYS A 133 13.43 1.26 7.32
CA LYS A 133 13.19 2.19 8.42
C LYS A 133 12.47 3.44 7.90
N CYS A 134 11.38 3.82 8.57
CA CYS A 134 10.67 5.05 8.26
C CYS A 134 11.52 6.27 8.67
N PRO A 135 11.79 7.23 7.77
CA PRO A 135 12.60 8.41 8.10
C PRO A 135 11.87 9.43 9.00
N VAL A 136 10.57 9.23 9.24
CA VAL A 136 9.76 10.18 10.04
C VAL A 136 9.55 9.68 11.46
N CYS A 137 9.21 8.40 11.65
CA CYS A 137 8.91 7.84 12.97
C CYS A 137 9.89 6.75 13.42
N ASP A 138 10.98 6.53 12.66
CA ASP A 138 12.02 5.53 12.92
C ASP A 138 11.56 4.07 12.99
N ASP A 139 10.29 3.80 12.69
CA ASP A 139 9.72 2.45 12.73
C ASP A 139 10.33 1.56 11.65
N VAL A 140 10.67 0.33 12.03
CA VAL A 140 11.30 -0.65 11.15
C VAL A 140 10.26 -1.65 10.69
N SER A 141 10.02 -1.69 9.38
CA SER A 141 9.06 -2.57 8.74
C SER A 141 9.76 -3.48 7.73
N LYS A 142 9.20 -4.67 7.49
CA LYS A 142 9.66 -5.51 6.37
C LYS A 142 9.32 -4.86 5.05
N TRP A 143 10.22 -4.99 4.08
CA TRP A 143 9.98 -4.49 2.72
C TRP A 143 8.70 -5.07 2.12
N GLY A 144 8.50 -6.39 2.24
CA GLY A 144 7.28 -7.03 1.76
C GLY A 144 6.00 -6.45 2.40
N ASP A 145 6.04 -6.10 3.68
CA ASP A 145 4.88 -5.55 4.38
C ASP A 145 4.57 -4.13 3.89
N LEU A 146 5.61 -3.35 3.61
CA LEU A 146 5.49 -2.05 2.97
C LEU A 146 4.97 -2.17 1.53
N LEU A 147 5.42 -3.16 0.77
CA LEU A 147 4.93 -3.38 -0.61
C LEU A 147 3.41 -3.59 -0.67
N ARG A 148 2.81 -4.11 0.40
CA ARG A 148 1.36 -4.26 0.47
C ARG A 148 0.65 -2.92 0.51
N THR A 149 1.28 -1.86 1.04
CA THR A 149 0.72 -0.49 1.06
C THR A 149 0.96 0.30 -0.22
N VAL A 150 1.56 -0.32 -1.24
CA VAL A 150 1.87 0.37 -2.48
C VAL A 150 0.61 0.56 -3.31
N GLY A 151 0.18 1.81 -3.41
CA GLY A 151 -0.94 2.23 -4.25
C GLY A 151 -0.53 3.29 -5.27
N VAL A 152 -1.40 3.51 -6.26
CA VAL A 152 -1.31 4.67 -7.16
C VAL A 152 -2.03 5.83 -6.47
N TYR A 153 -1.39 6.99 -6.35
CA TYR A 153 -2.01 8.20 -5.81
C TYR A 153 -3.23 8.58 -6.67
N GLN A 154 -4.44 8.49 -6.11
CA GLN A 154 -5.67 8.86 -6.80
C GLN A 154 -6.16 10.21 -6.28
N LYS A 155 -6.59 11.09 -7.18
CA LYS A 155 -7.29 12.32 -6.78
C LYS A 155 -8.67 11.88 -6.31
N GLN A 156 -9.08 12.20 -5.07
CA GLN A 156 -10.50 12.16 -4.75
C GLN A 156 -11.22 13.10 -5.72
N PRO A 157 -12.35 12.72 -6.33
CA PRO A 157 -13.18 13.71 -7.00
C PRO A 157 -13.50 14.76 -5.94
N GLU A 158 -13.06 15.99 -6.18
CA GLU A 158 -13.59 17.15 -5.47
C GLU A 158 -15.11 16.98 -5.58
N MET A 159 -15.78 16.73 -4.45
CA MET A 159 -17.23 16.75 -4.45
C MET A 159 -17.59 18.12 -4.99
N LEU A 160 -18.08 18.14 -6.22
CA LEU A 160 -18.70 19.31 -6.82
C LEU A 160 -19.67 19.80 -5.77
N GLY A 161 -19.36 20.98 -5.23
CA GLY A 161 -20.14 21.58 -4.19
C GLY A 161 -21.60 21.59 -4.60
N SER A 162 -22.44 21.31 -3.63
CA SER A 162 -23.80 21.85 -3.59
C SER A 162 -23.76 23.31 -4.05
N SER A 163 -24.22 23.57 -5.27
CA SER A 163 -24.75 24.89 -5.62
C SER A 163 -26.27 24.74 -5.66
N ASP A 164 -26.85 24.64 -4.47
CA ASP A 164 -28.13 25.31 -4.23
C ASP A 164 -27.82 26.81 -4.30
N GLU A 165 -27.86 27.38 -5.51
CA GLU A 165 -28.22 28.79 -5.68
C GLU A 165 -29.36 28.84 -6.69
N ASP A 166 -30.54 29.07 -6.12
CA ASP A 166 -31.68 29.70 -6.78
C ASP A 166 -31.23 30.97 -7.52
N GLU A 167 -31.82 31.21 -8.69
CA GLU A 167 -32.64 32.40 -8.97
C GLU A 167 -32.60 32.85 -10.46
N ASN A 168 -33.81 33.10 -10.95
CA ASN A 168 -34.22 34.09 -11.97
C ASN A 168 -34.29 33.69 -13.46
N GLU A 169 -35.55 33.44 -13.84
CA GLU A 169 -36.31 34.01 -14.96
C GLU A 169 -35.61 34.98 -15.94
N LEU A 170 -35.96 34.81 -17.23
CA LEU A 170 -36.43 35.78 -18.24
C LEU A 170 -35.87 35.36 -19.61
N ASP A 171 -36.73 34.85 -20.50
CA ASP A 171 -37.42 35.60 -21.56
C ASP A 171 -36.48 35.88 -22.76
N GLU A 172 -36.77 35.29 -23.91
CA GLU A 172 -36.74 35.99 -25.20
C GLU A 172 -37.37 35.13 -26.32
N ASN A 173 -38.46 35.68 -26.83
CA ASN A 173 -39.24 35.31 -28.00
C ASN A 173 -38.59 35.81 -29.30
N GLU A 174 -38.92 35.14 -30.43
CA GLU A 174 -38.79 35.56 -31.85
C GLU A 174 -37.35 35.60 -32.44
N ILE A 175 -37.02 35.27 -33.72
CA ILE A 175 -37.68 35.40 -35.04
C ILE A 175 -37.15 34.32 -36.03
N GLU A 176 -37.99 33.96 -37.00
CA GLU A 176 -37.78 33.15 -38.21
C GLU A 176 -36.57 33.54 -39.10
N ASP A 177 -35.99 32.59 -39.86
CA ASP A 177 -35.84 32.78 -41.31
C ASP A 177 -35.57 31.49 -42.11
N SER A 178 -36.06 31.51 -43.36
CA SER A 178 -36.27 30.41 -44.32
C SER A 178 -35.03 29.66 -44.84
N PRO A 179 -35.17 28.41 -45.32
CA PRO A 179 -34.30 27.88 -46.37
C PRO A 179 -34.98 28.00 -47.75
N VAL A 180 -34.37 28.81 -48.62
CA VAL A 180 -34.51 28.68 -50.07
C VAL A 180 -33.61 27.51 -50.48
N ASP A 181 -34.16 26.46 -51.10
CA ASP A 181 -33.42 25.87 -52.21
C ASP A 181 -34.33 25.19 -53.24
N VAL A 182 -33.90 25.39 -54.49
CA VAL A 182 -34.57 25.16 -55.75
C VAL A 182 -33.97 23.91 -56.36
N SER A 183 -34.81 22.92 -56.71
CA SER A 183 -34.76 22.13 -57.96
C SER A 183 -35.85 21.07 -57.98
#